data_AF-A0A947ZBL1-F1
#
_entry.id   AF-A0A947ZBL1-F1
#
_cell.length_a   1.000
_cell.length_b   1.000
_cell.length_c   1.000
_cell.angle_alpha   90.00
_cell.angle_beta   90.00
_cell.angle_gamma   90.00
#
_symmetry.space_group_name_H-M   'P 1'
#
loop_
_entity.id
_entity.type
_entity.pdbx_description
1 polymer ?
#
loop_
_entity_poly.entity_id
_entity_poly.type
_entity_poly.pdbx_seq_one_letter_code
_entity_poly.pdbx_strand_id
1 'polypeptide(L)'
;MKNYPLLSRLRATKSRRNNVESLNVFDNLRVHIIEVFAGKSIVFIGLMVALFVVGCDQKTTAQNASCGDGVMESTEECDGTDLGDASCQSLGYPEGGILACNDDCTLNTAGCIAASCGNGVLDPGESCDGTDLGEVTCISLGFHEGGDPVCNSDCTLDSSTCLGGYCGDLIINGAETCDGPDMSAVTCLATCEDYGFYAGELSCNDECNLDPSTCEQFCGDQIINGPEVCDGTNLAGQTCESLGYHQGGEAGCAPDCHALDLSGCLGGFCGDTVVNGGEECEENDLGGHSCVELGYLSGELTCAGDCTLDLSGC
;
A
#
# COMPACT_ATOMS: atom_id res chain seq x y z
N MET A 1 -51.87 16.52 -17.65
CA MET A 1 -51.78 17.87 -18.23
C MET A 1 -50.38 18.41 -17.96
N LYS A 2 -49.63 18.72 -19.05
CA LYS A 2 -48.51 19.69 -19.15
C LYS A 2 -47.24 19.39 -18.33
N ASN A 3 -46.02 19.64 -18.76
CA ASN A 3 -45.33 19.94 -20.03
C ASN A 3 -43.84 20.06 -19.64
N TYR A 4 -42.93 19.68 -20.53
CA TYR A 4 -41.48 19.94 -20.42
C TYR A 4 -41.13 21.45 -20.30
N PRO A 5 -39.94 21.78 -19.78
CA PRO A 5 -38.94 22.50 -20.61
C PRO A 5 -37.50 21.98 -20.38
N LEU A 6 -36.69 21.68 -21.40
CA LEU A 6 -35.82 22.56 -22.23
C LEU A 6 -34.63 23.21 -21.49
N LEU A 7 -33.41 22.77 -21.92
CA LEU A 7 -32.20 23.56 -22.27
C LEU A 7 -31.59 24.45 -21.15
N SER A 8 -30.28 24.53 -20.88
CA SER A 8 -29.07 24.31 -21.67
C SER A 8 -27.84 24.80 -20.88
N ARG A 9 -26.63 24.40 -21.35
CA ARG A 9 -25.36 25.18 -21.39
C ARG A 9 -24.48 25.33 -20.12
N LEU A 10 -23.23 24.84 -20.25
CA LEU A 10 -21.89 25.50 -20.07
C LEU A 10 -20.89 24.56 -19.37
N ARG A 11 -19.85 24.10 -20.09
CA ARG A 11 -18.42 24.56 -20.04
C ARG A 11 -17.76 24.31 -18.68
N ALA A 12 -16.53 23.84 -18.54
CA ALA A 12 -15.41 23.47 -19.40
C ALA A 12 -14.41 22.76 -18.44
N THR A 13 -13.43 21.98 -18.87
CA THR A 13 -12.02 22.42 -19.06
C THR A 13 -11.16 21.15 -19.21
N LYS A 14 -10.35 21.06 -20.27
CA LYS A 14 -8.89 21.29 -20.28
C LYS A 14 -8.17 20.14 -19.54
N SER A 15 -7.26 19.38 -20.14
CA SER A 15 -5.98 19.89 -20.63
C SER A 15 -5.05 18.70 -20.96
N ARG A 16 -4.48 18.69 -22.17
CA ARG A 16 -3.07 18.33 -22.51
C ARG A 16 -2.59 16.88 -22.24
N ARG A 17 -1.80 16.22 -23.10
CA ARG A 17 -1.01 16.61 -24.28
C ARG A 17 -0.48 15.32 -24.96
N ASN A 18 -0.43 15.35 -26.31
CA ASN A 18 0.66 14.91 -27.22
C ASN A 18 1.12 13.44 -27.19
N ASN A 19 1.49 12.77 -28.29
CA ASN A 19 1.70 13.08 -29.71
C ASN A 19 2.00 11.72 -30.37
N VAL A 20 1.49 11.41 -31.57
CA VAL A 20 2.31 11.03 -32.75
C VAL A 20 1.49 11.36 -34.01
N GLU A 21 2.16 11.98 -34.96
CA GLU A 21 1.69 12.61 -36.19
C GLU A 21 1.31 11.61 -37.30
N SER A 22 0.34 11.97 -38.14
CA SER A 22 0.47 11.82 -39.60
C SER A 22 -0.46 12.79 -40.33
N LEU A 23 0.07 13.33 -41.44
CA LEU A 23 -0.22 14.62 -42.03
C LEU A 23 -1.46 14.67 -42.95
N ASN A 24 -2.09 15.86 -42.94
CA ASN A 24 -3.11 16.37 -43.85
C ASN A 24 -2.67 16.39 -45.32
N VAL A 25 -3.56 16.05 -46.27
CA VAL A 25 -3.35 16.30 -47.72
C VAL A 25 -4.53 16.96 -48.45
N PHE A 26 -5.73 17.10 -47.88
CA PHE A 26 -6.91 17.44 -48.70
C PHE A 26 -7.42 18.90 -48.76
N ASP A 27 -6.71 19.89 -48.21
CA ASP A 27 -7.32 21.24 -48.06
C ASP A 27 -6.54 22.44 -48.64
N ASN A 28 -5.79 22.29 -49.75
CA ASN A 28 -5.24 23.46 -50.45
C ASN A 28 -5.04 23.27 -51.97
N LEU A 29 -6.12 22.99 -52.71
CA LEU A 29 -6.11 23.19 -54.17
C LEU A 29 -7.39 23.84 -54.69
N ARG A 30 -7.74 24.98 -54.09
CA ARG A 30 -8.60 25.98 -54.71
C ARG A 30 -7.81 27.29 -54.73
N VAL A 31 -7.88 28.00 -55.85
CA VAL A 31 -7.31 29.34 -56.10
C VAL A 31 -5.88 29.34 -56.67
N HIS A 32 -5.76 29.07 -57.98
CA HIS A 32 -5.01 29.86 -58.97
C HIS A 32 -5.05 29.10 -60.31
N ILE A 33 -5.82 29.60 -61.27
CA ILE A 33 -5.61 29.59 -62.75
C ILE A 33 -6.91 30.21 -63.32
N ILE A 34 -7.11 31.48 -62.98
CA ILE A 34 -7.84 32.45 -63.79
C ILE A 34 -6.72 33.44 -64.17
N GLU A 35 -6.64 33.86 -65.44
CA GLU A 35 -5.63 34.78 -66.05
C GLU A 35 -4.54 34.19 -66.96
N VAL A 36 -4.84 33.19 -67.82
CA VAL A 36 -4.06 33.02 -69.07
C VAL A 36 -4.97 32.66 -70.25
N PHE A 37 -5.83 33.59 -70.69
CA PHE A 37 -6.46 33.49 -72.02
C PHE A 37 -6.58 34.86 -72.70
N ALA A 38 -5.43 35.51 -72.91
CA ALA A 38 -5.29 36.55 -73.92
C ALA A 38 -4.83 35.92 -75.24
N GLY A 39 -5.80 35.52 -76.07
CA GLY A 39 -5.64 35.36 -77.52
C GLY A 39 -4.77 34.23 -78.04
N LYS A 40 -5.37 33.09 -78.39
CA LYS A 40 -5.32 32.44 -79.72
C LYS A 40 -5.90 31.02 -79.69
N SER A 41 -6.79 30.76 -80.65
CA SER A 41 -7.18 29.46 -81.24
C SER A 41 -8.12 28.54 -80.46
N ILE A 42 -9.36 28.48 -80.96
CA ILE A 42 -10.55 27.71 -80.53
C ILE A 42 -10.45 26.23 -80.94
N VAL A 43 -9.35 25.54 -80.65
CA VAL A 43 -9.24 24.10 -80.90
C VAL A 43 -8.57 23.50 -79.68
N PHE A 44 -9.27 22.60 -78.96
CA PHE A 44 -8.86 21.77 -77.81
C PHE A 44 -9.79 21.81 -76.57
N ILE A 45 -10.97 22.45 -76.65
CA ILE A 45 -12.01 22.35 -75.60
C ILE A 45 -12.77 21.00 -75.63
N GLY A 46 -12.46 20.10 -76.57
CA GLY A 46 -13.00 18.73 -76.59
C GLY A 46 -12.20 17.68 -75.80
N LEU A 47 -10.97 18.00 -75.37
CA LEU A 47 -10.07 17.04 -74.70
C LEU A 47 -10.02 17.23 -73.17
N MET A 48 -10.90 18.07 -72.60
CA MET A 48 -11.05 18.31 -71.16
C MET A 48 -12.16 17.47 -70.50
N VAL A 49 -12.64 16.41 -71.16
CA VAL A 49 -13.69 15.52 -70.62
C VAL A 49 -13.28 14.03 -70.62
N ALA A 50 -12.10 13.66 -71.15
CA ALA A 50 -11.72 12.25 -71.31
C ALA A 50 -10.47 11.79 -70.52
N LEU A 51 -9.91 12.63 -69.62
CA LEU A 51 -8.67 12.31 -68.88
C LEU A 51 -8.80 12.33 -67.35
N PHE A 52 -10.02 12.37 -66.83
CA PHE A 52 -10.31 12.28 -65.38
C PHE A 52 -11.22 11.10 -65.01
N VAL A 53 -11.17 10.01 -65.79
CA VAL A 53 -11.75 8.72 -65.38
C VAL A 53 -10.79 7.58 -65.74
N VAL A 54 -9.57 7.67 -65.21
CA VAL A 54 -8.84 6.46 -64.82
C VAL A 54 -8.76 6.52 -63.30
N GLY A 55 -9.92 6.46 -62.66
CA GLY A 55 -9.99 5.63 -61.47
C GLY A 55 -9.79 4.22 -62.00
N CYS A 56 -8.71 3.55 -61.59
CA CYS A 56 -8.79 2.10 -61.54
C CYS A 56 -9.98 1.83 -60.61
N ASP A 57 -11.11 1.48 -61.22
CA ASP A 57 -12.12 0.65 -60.59
C ASP A 57 -11.35 -0.63 -60.22
N GLN A 58 -10.67 -0.61 -59.07
CA GLN A 58 -10.57 -1.82 -58.27
C GLN A 58 -12.02 -2.08 -57.91
N LYS A 59 -12.72 -2.70 -58.86
CA LYS A 59 -13.76 -3.64 -58.56
C LYS A 59 -13.06 -4.61 -57.64
N THR A 60 -13.08 -4.32 -56.34
CA THR A 60 -13.08 -5.35 -55.33
C THR A 60 -14.32 -6.16 -55.73
N THR A 61 -14.13 -7.10 -56.66
CA THR A 61 -14.70 -8.41 -56.46
C THR A 61 -14.38 -8.68 -55.00
N ALA A 62 -15.38 -8.50 -54.14
CA ALA A 62 -15.54 -9.46 -53.07
C ALA A 62 -15.48 -10.79 -53.81
N GLN A 63 -14.26 -11.34 -53.90
CA GLN A 63 -14.10 -12.72 -54.30
C GLN A 63 -14.96 -13.42 -53.28
N ASN A 64 -15.97 -14.08 -53.83
CA ASN A 64 -17.12 -14.53 -53.08
C ASN A 64 -16.58 -15.65 -52.23
N ALA A 65 -16.13 -15.31 -51.01
CA ALA A 65 -15.25 -16.17 -50.24
C ALA A 65 -15.83 -17.56 -50.20
N SER A 66 -15.08 -18.49 -50.77
CA SER A 66 -15.60 -19.71 -51.34
C SER A 66 -14.93 -20.87 -50.64
N CYS A 67 -15.58 -21.34 -49.60
CA CYS A 67 -15.10 -22.47 -48.81
C CYS A 67 -14.78 -23.68 -49.69
N GLY A 68 -13.58 -24.22 -49.56
CA GLY A 68 -13.07 -25.38 -50.26
C GLY A 68 -12.31 -25.06 -51.55
N ASP A 69 -11.82 -23.83 -51.73
CA ASP A 69 -10.95 -23.44 -52.85
C ASP A 69 -9.44 -23.62 -52.54
N GLY A 70 -9.13 -23.96 -51.28
CA GLY A 70 -7.81 -24.30 -50.79
C GLY A 70 -6.96 -23.11 -50.35
N VAL A 71 -7.54 -21.91 -50.21
CA VAL A 71 -6.85 -20.70 -49.75
C VAL A 71 -7.68 -19.99 -48.70
N MET A 72 -7.13 -19.77 -47.51
CA MET A 72 -7.83 -19.03 -46.44
C MET A 72 -7.95 -17.53 -46.77
N GLU A 73 -9.18 -17.07 -46.99
CA GLU A 73 -9.58 -15.69 -47.27
C GLU A 73 -10.10 -14.97 -46.01
N SER A 74 -10.25 -13.63 -46.05
CA SER A 74 -10.54 -12.81 -44.86
C SER A 74 -11.90 -13.04 -44.16
N THR A 75 -12.75 -13.90 -44.72
CA THR A 75 -14.11 -14.15 -44.25
C THR A 75 -14.35 -15.58 -43.76
N GLU A 76 -13.33 -16.45 -43.83
CA GLU A 76 -13.37 -17.82 -43.34
C GLU A 76 -12.30 -18.05 -42.26
N GLU A 77 -12.50 -19.05 -41.40
CA GLU A 77 -11.53 -19.37 -40.34
C GLU A 77 -10.41 -20.32 -40.81
N CYS A 78 -10.67 -21.06 -41.90
CA CYS A 78 -9.77 -22.00 -42.55
C CYS A 78 -10.33 -22.38 -43.95
N ASP A 79 -9.50 -22.95 -44.84
CA ASP A 79 -9.95 -23.62 -46.06
C ASP A 79 -9.20 -24.94 -46.29
N GLY A 80 -9.90 -26.07 -46.12
CA GLY A 80 -9.32 -27.39 -46.35
C GLY A 80 -8.14 -27.69 -45.42
N THR A 81 -6.91 -27.64 -45.95
CA THR A 81 -5.68 -27.79 -45.15
C THR A 81 -5.00 -26.47 -44.80
N ASP A 82 -5.48 -25.35 -45.36
CA ASP A 82 -5.02 -24.02 -45.01
C ASP A 82 -5.72 -23.54 -43.74
N LEU A 83 -5.05 -23.72 -42.60
CA LEU A 83 -5.54 -23.31 -41.28
C LEU A 83 -4.98 -21.94 -40.84
N GLY A 84 -4.24 -21.25 -41.72
CA GLY A 84 -3.48 -20.06 -41.34
C GLY A 84 -2.50 -20.32 -40.19
N ASP A 85 -2.55 -19.47 -39.17
CA ASP A 85 -1.76 -19.60 -37.93
C ASP A 85 -2.48 -20.43 -36.83
N ALA A 86 -3.68 -20.96 -37.12
CA ALA A 86 -4.45 -21.71 -36.14
C ALA A 86 -3.87 -23.11 -35.92
N SER A 87 -3.76 -23.50 -34.66
CA SER A 87 -3.38 -24.83 -34.18
C SER A 87 -4.22 -25.17 -32.94
N CYS A 88 -4.27 -26.46 -32.57
CA CYS A 88 -4.93 -26.83 -31.32
C CYS A 88 -4.33 -26.07 -30.12
N GLN A 89 -2.99 -25.91 -30.08
CA GLN A 89 -2.31 -25.15 -29.04
C GLN A 89 -2.72 -23.66 -29.03
N SER A 90 -2.83 -23.02 -30.20
CA SER A 90 -3.26 -21.60 -30.27
C SER A 90 -4.73 -21.39 -29.87
N LEU A 91 -5.54 -22.45 -29.88
CA LEU A 91 -6.96 -22.43 -29.51
C LEU A 91 -7.21 -22.88 -28.05
N GLY A 92 -6.15 -23.06 -27.25
CA GLY A 92 -6.27 -23.41 -25.83
C GLY A 92 -6.29 -24.92 -25.54
N TYR A 93 -5.83 -25.76 -26.48
CA TYR A 93 -5.62 -27.20 -26.28
C TYR A 93 -4.11 -27.45 -26.14
N PRO A 94 -3.53 -27.38 -24.93
CA PRO A 94 -2.08 -27.36 -24.74
C PRO A 94 -1.39 -28.66 -25.19
N GLU A 95 -2.07 -29.80 -25.06
CA GLU A 95 -1.59 -31.09 -25.57
C GLU A 95 -1.57 -31.19 -27.11
N GLY A 96 -2.16 -30.21 -27.80
CA GLY A 96 -2.21 -30.15 -29.25
C GLY A 96 -3.28 -31.06 -29.85
N GLY A 97 -2.89 -31.88 -30.82
CA GLY A 97 -3.79 -32.73 -31.60
C GLY A 97 -3.87 -32.32 -33.08
N ILE A 98 -4.90 -32.79 -33.77
CA ILE A 98 -5.12 -32.51 -35.18
C ILE A 98 -6.28 -31.52 -35.30
N LEU A 99 -5.94 -30.27 -35.62
CA LEU A 99 -6.93 -29.28 -36.02
C LEU A 99 -7.32 -29.52 -37.48
N ALA A 100 -8.61 -29.50 -37.78
CA ALA A 100 -9.12 -29.68 -39.14
C ALA A 100 -10.03 -28.50 -39.52
N CYS A 101 -10.35 -28.39 -40.81
CA CYS A 101 -11.33 -27.46 -41.32
C CYS A 101 -12.63 -28.22 -41.68
N ASN A 102 -13.78 -27.70 -41.27
CA ASN A 102 -15.07 -28.25 -41.69
C ASN A 102 -15.44 -27.82 -43.12
N ASP A 103 -16.40 -28.51 -43.74
CA ASP A 103 -16.95 -28.16 -45.07
C ASP A 103 -17.67 -26.79 -45.10
N ASP A 104 -17.90 -26.18 -43.93
CA ASP A 104 -18.43 -24.81 -43.77
C ASP A 104 -17.35 -23.77 -43.41
N CYS A 105 -16.07 -24.16 -43.49
CA CYS A 105 -14.90 -23.34 -43.24
C CYS A 105 -14.84 -22.72 -41.84
N THR A 106 -15.41 -23.44 -40.88
CA THR A 106 -15.17 -23.26 -39.44
C THR A 106 -14.08 -24.22 -38.96
N LEU A 107 -13.32 -23.79 -37.94
CA LEU A 107 -12.32 -24.65 -37.32
C LEU A 107 -12.97 -25.84 -36.59
N ASN A 108 -12.45 -27.04 -36.86
CA ASN A 108 -12.87 -28.27 -36.22
C ASN A 108 -11.87 -28.70 -35.16
N THR A 109 -12.22 -28.44 -33.90
CA THR A 109 -11.40 -28.79 -32.73
C THR A 109 -11.65 -30.22 -32.22
N ALA A 110 -12.45 -31.04 -32.89
CA ALA A 110 -12.77 -32.40 -32.41
C ALA A 110 -11.55 -33.33 -32.39
N GLY A 111 -10.51 -33.03 -33.18
CA GLY A 111 -9.23 -33.73 -33.13
C GLY A 111 -8.20 -33.11 -32.19
N CYS A 112 -8.54 -32.01 -31.51
CA CYS A 112 -7.71 -31.41 -30.48
C CYS A 112 -7.84 -32.18 -29.16
N ILE A 113 -6.73 -32.33 -28.47
CA ILE A 113 -6.63 -33.04 -27.20
C ILE A 113 -6.77 -31.99 -26.09
N ALA A 114 -7.84 -32.09 -25.30
CA ALA A 114 -8.02 -31.23 -24.13
C ALA A 114 -6.93 -31.53 -23.11
N ALA A 115 -6.54 -30.50 -22.34
CA ALA A 115 -5.69 -30.68 -21.17
C ALA A 115 -6.27 -31.81 -20.30
N SER A 116 -5.42 -32.77 -19.97
CA SER A 116 -5.80 -33.93 -19.19
C SER A 116 -4.93 -34.03 -17.96
N CYS A 117 -5.59 -34.08 -16.81
CA CYS A 117 -4.90 -34.19 -15.54
C CYS A 117 -4.07 -35.48 -15.46
N GLY A 118 -2.82 -35.34 -15.02
CA GLY A 118 -1.88 -36.43 -14.83
C GLY A 118 -0.99 -36.68 -16.05
N ASN A 119 -0.84 -35.71 -16.95
CA ASN A 119 0.06 -35.79 -18.11
C ASN A 119 1.53 -35.44 -17.75
N GLY A 120 1.77 -34.98 -16.53
CA GLY A 120 3.06 -34.61 -15.95
C GLY A 120 3.51 -33.18 -16.27
N VAL A 121 2.62 -32.33 -16.79
CA VAL A 121 2.87 -30.92 -17.12
C VAL A 121 1.75 -30.08 -16.55
N LEU A 122 2.09 -29.06 -15.76
CA LEU A 122 1.08 -28.12 -15.26
C LEU A 122 0.48 -27.26 -16.38
N ASP A 123 -0.70 -27.66 -16.88
CA ASP A 123 -1.38 -26.97 -17.97
C ASP A 123 -2.20 -25.74 -17.49
N PRO A 124 -2.46 -24.75 -18.37
CA PRO A 124 -3.29 -23.60 -18.01
C PRO A 124 -4.69 -24.04 -17.53
N GLY A 125 -4.98 -23.77 -16.25
CA GLY A 125 -6.25 -24.11 -15.61
C GLY A 125 -6.17 -25.27 -14.61
N GLU A 126 -5.02 -25.93 -14.51
CA GLU A 126 -4.74 -26.94 -13.49
C GLU A 126 -4.13 -26.29 -12.23
N SER A 127 -4.44 -26.83 -11.05
CA SER A 127 -3.79 -26.40 -9.80
C SER A 127 -2.51 -27.18 -9.50
N CYS A 128 -2.36 -28.35 -10.12
CA CYS A 128 -1.24 -29.27 -10.05
C CYS A 128 -1.40 -30.31 -11.17
N ASP A 129 -0.34 -31.01 -11.57
CA ASP A 129 -0.41 -32.21 -12.42
C ASP A 129 0.54 -33.31 -11.87
N GLY A 130 -0.04 -34.33 -11.24
CA GLY A 130 0.73 -35.46 -10.71
C GLY A 130 1.73 -35.03 -9.62
N THR A 131 3.02 -34.97 -9.97
CA THR A 131 4.07 -34.45 -9.07
C THR A 131 4.47 -33.01 -9.37
N ASP A 132 3.99 -32.44 -10.48
CA ASP A 132 4.21 -31.04 -10.83
C ASP A 132 3.18 -30.17 -10.09
N LEU A 133 3.59 -29.63 -8.94
CA LEU A 133 2.76 -28.75 -8.12
C LEU A 133 3.01 -27.26 -8.44
N GLY A 134 3.83 -26.96 -9.45
CA GLY A 134 4.36 -25.62 -9.67
C GLY A 134 5.17 -25.12 -8.46
N GLU A 135 4.83 -23.93 -7.97
CA GLU A 135 5.44 -23.32 -6.77
C GLU A 135 4.61 -23.53 -5.49
N VAL A 136 3.61 -24.42 -5.53
CA VAL A 136 2.71 -24.65 -4.40
C VAL A 136 3.34 -25.61 -3.38
N THR A 137 3.41 -25.16 -2.13
CA THR A 137 3.82 -25.92 -0.95
C THR A 137 2.75 -25.80 0.14
N CYS A 138 2.79 -26.65 1.17
CA CYS A 138 1.90 -26.47 2.32
C CYS A 138 2.07 -25.08 2.97
N ILE A 139 3.30 -24.55 2.99
CA ILE A 139 3.62 -23.22 3.51
C ILE A 139 2.96 -22.12 2.66
N SER A 140 3.05 -22.19 1.33
CA SER A 140 2.39 -21.21 0.46
C SER A 140 0.86 -21.27 0.52
N LEU A 141 0.31 -22.39 0.99
CA LEU A 141 -1.12 -22.57 1.24
C LEU A 141 -1.55 -22.08 2.63
N GLY A 142 -0.63 -21.57 3.47
CA GLY A 142 -0.93 -21.03 4.80
C GLY A 142 -0.76 -22.01 5.96
N PHE A 143 -0.19 -23.21 5.72
CA PHE A 143 0.12 -24.17 6.78
C PHE A 143 1.53 -23.98 7.34
N HIS A 144 1.73 -24.18 8.64
CA HIS A 144 3.04 -23.95 9.26
C HIS A 144 4.00 -25.14 9.14
N GLU A 145 3.49 -26.35 8.91
CA GLU A 145 4.31 -27.53 8.65
C GLU A 145 3.72 -28.41 7.52
N GLY A 146 4.42 -29.49 7.21
CA GLY A 146 4.10 -30.38 6.11
C GLY A 146 5.09 -30.22 4.95
N GLY A 147 5.15 -31.26 4.12
CA GLY A 147 5.92 -31.23 2.88
C GLY A 147 5.12 -30.53 1.78
N ASP A 148 5.02 -31.19 0.64
CA ASP A 148 4.20 -30.71 -0.46
C ASP A 148 2.78 -31.31 -0.39
N PRO A 149 1.74 -30.57 -0.83
CA PRO A 149 0.39 -31.11 -0.99
C PRO A 149 0.38 -32.21 -2.07
N VAL A 150 -0.63 -33.06 -2.04
CA VAL A 150 -0.78 -34.13 -3.05
C VAL A 150 -1.67 -33.63 -4.19
N CYS A 151 -1.30 -33.93 -5.44
CA CYS A 151 -2.21 -33.69 -6.56
C CYS A 151 -3.17 -34.87 -6.74
N ASN A 152 -4.47 -34.60 -6.71
CA ASN A 152 -5.49 -35.59 -7.03
C ASN A 152 -5.57 -35.84 -8.54
N SER A 153 -6.20 -36.95 -8.94
CA SER A 153 -6.41 -37.30 -10.36
C SER A 153 -7.33 -36.34 -11.13
N ASP A 154 -7.97 -35.40 -10.43
CA ASP A 154 -8.79 -34.32 -11.01
C ASP A 154 -8.10 -32.95 -10.95
N CYS A 155 -6.79 -32.94 -10.66
CA CYS A 155 -5.94 -31.75 -10.61
C CYS A 155 -6.36 -30.74 -9.53
N THR A 156 -7.06 -31.25 -8.51
CA THR A 156 -7.27 -30.55 -7.25
C THR A 156 -6.13 -30.87 -6.29
N LEU A 157 -5.73 -29.87 -5.50
CA LEU A 157 -4.76 -30.05 -4.43
C LEU A 157 -5.43 -30.70 -3.21
N ASP A 158 -4.83 -31.76 -2.71
CA ASP A 158 -5.12 -32.37 -1.41
C ASP A 158 -4.08 -31.89 -0.39
N SER A 159 -4.53 -31.05 0.53
CA SER A 159 -3.73 -30.52 1.64
C SER A 159 -3.75 -31.42 2.89
N SER A 160 -4.26 -32.66 2.80
CA SER A 160 -4.29 -33.59 3.95
C SER A 160 -2.90 -33.99 4.46
N THR A 161 -1.85 -33.78 3.67
CA THR A 161 -0.44 -33.95 4.06
C THR A 161 0.16 -32.71 4.70
N CYS A 162 -0.54 -31.57 4.67
CA CYS A 162 -0.15 -30.35 5.36
C CYS A 162 -0.44 -30.48 6.86
N LEU A 163 0.52 -30.07 7.68
CA LEU A 163 0.51 -30.26 9.13
C LEU A 163 0.83 -28.93 9.83
N GLY A 164 0.91 -28.93 11.16
CA GLY A 164 1.40 -27.78 11.91
C GLY A 164 0.43 -26.61 12.05
N GLY A 165 -0.83 -26.77 11.68
CA GLY A 165 -1.85 -25.73 11.78
C GLY A 165 -1.99 -24.87 10.54
N TYR A 166 -3.07 -24.10 10.50
CA TYR A 166 -3.47 -23.24 9.41
C TYR A 166 -3.86 -21.89 9.99
N CYS A 167 -3.14 -20.85 9.58
CA CYS A 167 -3.43 -19.51 10.06
C CYS A 167 -4.78 -19.00 9.53
N GLY A 168 -5.70 -18.70 10.45
CA GLY A 168 -7.02 -18.16 10.15
C GLY A 168 -8.15 -19.19 10.18
N ASP A 169 -7.95 -20.37 10.80
CA ASP A 169 -9.00 -21.37 11.03
C ASP A 169 -9.76 -21.19 12.36
N LEU A 170 -9.43 -20.12 13.12
CA LEU A 170 -9.92 -19.76 14.44
C LEU A 170 -9.50 -20.75 15.55
N ILE A 171 -8.46 -21.55 15.32
CA ILE A 171 -7.97 -22.55 16.26
C ILE A 171 -6.46 -22.41 16.40
N ILE A 172 -5.99 -21.80 17.49
CA ILE A 172 -4.55 -21.75 17.79
C ILE A 172 -3.99 -23.17 17.92
N ASN A 173 -3.18 -23.59 16.94
CA ASN A 173 -2.57 -24.90 16.90
C ASN A 173 -1.20 -24.89 16.19
N GLY A 174 -0.44 -25.98 16.37
CA GLY A 174 0.92 -26.07 15.84
C GLY A 174 1.86 -24.96 16.32
N ALA A 175 2.34 -24.12 15.39
CA ALA A 175 3.30 -23.04 15.67
C ALA A 175 2.66 -21.65 15.89
N GLU A 176 1.33 -21.56 15.83
CA GLU A 176 0.57 -20.32 15.94
C GLU A 176 0.63 -19.75 17.37
N THR A 177 0.79 -18.44 17.49
CA THR A 177 0.65 -17.71 18.78
C THR A 177 -0.72 -17.05 18.94
N CYS A 178 -1.40 -16.87 17.83
CA CYS A 178 -2.75 -16.33 17.66
C CYS A 178 -3.34 -16.94 16.39
N ASP A 179 -4.66 -16.89 16.21
CA ASP A 179 -5.30 -17.29 14.96
C ASP A 179 -6.42 -16.32 14.57
N GLY A 180 -6.20 -15.59 13.48
CA GLY A 180 -7.16 -14.65 12.90
C GLY A 180 -7.53 -13.48 13.82
N PRO A 181 -8.61 -12.74 13.50
CA PRO A 181 -9.07 -11.60 14.30
C PRO A 181 -9.86 -12.02 15.55
N ASP A 182 -9.95 -13.31 15.89
CA ASP A 182 -10.65 -13.74 17.10
C ASP A 182 -9.79 -13.44 18.34
N MET A 183 -9.89 -12.19 18.77
CA MET A 183 -9.23 -11.63 19.94
C MET A 183 -9.58 -12.38 21.24
N SER A 184 -10.63 -13.20 21.25
CA SER A 184 -11.00 -14.02 22.42
C SER A 184 -9.92 -15.02 22.80
N ALA A 185 -9.11 -15.47 21.83
CA ALA A 185 -7.98 -16.37 22.06
C ALA A 185 -6.65 -15.62 22.22
N VAL A 186 -6.48 -14.47 21.53
CA VAL A 186 -5.29 -13.60 21.62
C VAL A 186 -5.16 -12.93 22.99
N THR A 187 -6.26 -12.43 23.53
CA THR A 187 -6.30 -11.67 24.81
C THR A 187 -6.00 -12.52 26.05
N CYS A 188 -5.95 -13.85 25.94
CA CYS A 188 -5.60 -14.72 27.06
C CYS A 188 -4.09 -15.01 27.17
N LEU A 189 -3.28 -14.64 26.17
CA LEU A 189 -1.86 -15.03 26.10
C LEU A 189 -0.90 -13.84 26.23
N ALA A 190 -1.27 -12.67 25.72
CA ALA A 190 -0.47 -11.45 25.83
C ALA A 190 -1.35 -10.21 25.64
N THR A 191 -0.85 -9.08 26.10
CA THR A 191 -1.44 -7.74 25.96
C THR A 191 -0.39 -6.77 25.43
N CYS A 192 -0.82 -5.59 24.97
CA CYS A 192 0.10 -4.51 24.60
C CYS A 192 1.06 -4.13 25.75
N GLU A 193 0.65 -4.31 27.01
CA GLU A 193 1.47 -4.06 28.21
C GLU A 193 2.69 -4.98 28.27
N ASP A 194 2.57 -6.24 27.84
CA ASP A 194 3.69 -7.19 27.79
C ASP A 194 4.79 -6.75 26.80
N TYR A 195 4.46 -5.86 25.87
CA TYR A 195 5.37 -5.27 24.88
C TYR A 195 5.78 -3.84 25.21
N GLY A 196 5.41 -3.31 26.40
CA GLY A 196 5.77 -1.97 26.85
C GLY A 196 4.87 -0.85 26.34
N PHE A 197 3.66 -1.18 25.87
CA PHE A 197 2.65 -0.22 25.45
C PHE A 197 1.49 -0.17 26.45
N TYR A 198 0.82 0.97 26.56
CA TYR A 198 -0.21 1.21 27.57
C TYR A 198 -1.64 1.19 27.02
N ALA A 199 -1.79 1.19 25.70
CA ALA A 199 -3.08 1.18 25.02
C ALA A 199 -3.02 0.43 23.69
N GLY A 200 -4.18 0.35 23.02
CA GLY A 200 -4.36 -0.38 21.77
C GLY A 200 -4.70 -1.86 22.00
N GLU A 201 -4.62 -2.64 20.94
CA GLU A 201 -4.91 -4.07 20.94
C GLU A 201 -3.85 -4.78 20.09
N LEU A 202 -3.38 -5.96 20.50
CA LEU A 202 -2.47 -6.77 19.69
C LEU A 202 -3.23 -7.32 18.49
N SER A 203 -2.62 -7.28 17.32
CA SER A 203 -3.17 -7.94 16.13
C SER A 203 -2.49 -9.27 15.88
N CYS A 204 -3.13 -10.13 15.08
CA CYS A 204 -2.52 -11.35 14.58
C CYS A 204 -2.14 -11.12 13.11
N ASN A 205 -0.87 -11.33 12.75
CA ASN A 205 -0.43 -11.17 11.37
C ASN A 205 -0.73 -12.42 10.52
N ASP A 206 -0.45 -12.34 9.21
CA ASP A 206 -0.73 -13.43 8.25
C ASP A 206 0.13 -14.68 8.49
N GLU A 207 1.21 -14.56 9.28
CA GLU A 207 2.02 -15.68 9.76
C GLU A 207 1.62 -16.15 11.17
N CYS A 208 0.46 -15.73 11.68
CA CYS A 208 -0.09 -16.08 12.99
C CYS A 208 0.85 -15.80 14.18
N ASN A 209 1.61 -14.70 14.05
CA ASN A 209 2.38 -14.08 15.12
C ASN A 209 1.65 -12.86 15.67
N LEU A 210 1.79 -12.65 16.98
CA LEU A 210 1.35 -11.42 17.63
C LEU A 210 2.10 -10.22 17.06
N ASP A 211 1.36 -9.22 16.58
CA ASP A 211 1.87 -7.98 16.04
C ASP A 211 1.43 -6.78 16.91
N PRO A 212 2.39 -6.09 17.56
CA PRO A 212 2.14 -4.92 18.38
C PRO A 212 2.00 -3.62 17.57
N SER A 213 1.96 -3.66 16.25
CA SER A 213 1.87 -2.46 15.39
C SER A 213 0.65 -1.58 15.66
N THR A 214 -0.42 -2.16 16.22
CA THR A 214 -1.66 -1.48 16.63
C THR A 214 -1.69 -1.10 18.11
N CYS A 215 -0.64 -1.42 18.87
CA CYS A 215 -0.46 -0.92 20.23
C CYS A 215 -0.07 0.57 20.18
N GLU A 216 -0.53 1.30 21.17
CA GLU A 216 -0.37 2.76 21.29
C GLU A 216 0.12 3.10 22.69
N GLN A 217 0.64 4.33 22.85
CA GLN A 217 1.08 4.89 24.13
C GLN A 217 2.27 4.12 24.72
N PHE A 218 3.48 4.70 24.68
CA PHE A 218 4.67 4.03 25.21
C PHE A 218 5.72 5.04 25.65
N CYS A 219 6.53 4.63 26.63
CA CYS A 219 7.63 5.46 27.13
C CYS A 219 8.68 5.70 26.05
N GLY A 220 8.92 6.97 25.75
CA GLY A 220 9.84 7.45 24.72
C GLY A 220 9.14 8.00 23.47
N ASP A 221 7.82 8.21 23.48
CA ASP A 221 7.07 8.79 22.37
C ASP A 221 6.95 10.33 22.43
N GLN A 222 7.58 10.94 23.45
CA GLN A 222 7.56 12.37 23.80
C GLN A 222 6.20 12.92 24.25
N ILE A 223 5.21 12.07 24.50
CA ILE A 223 3.86 12.44 24.91
C ILE A 223 3.54 11.73 26.22
N ILE A 224 3.41 12.48 27.31
CA ILE A 224 2.98 11.92 28.59
C ILE A 224 1.58 11.32 28.46
N ASN A 225 1.49 10.00 28.49
CA ASN A 225 0.28 9.22 28.33
C ASN A 225 0.29 7.96 29.22
N GLY A 226 -0.83 7.22 29.26
CA GLY A 226 -0.94 6.05 30.14
C GLY A 226 -0.51 6.31 31.61
N PRO A 227 0.42 5.51 32.16
CA PRO A 227 0.93 5.64 33.53
C PRO A 227 2.17 6.55 33.67
N GLU A 228 2.56 7.28 32.62
CA GLU A 228 3.78 8.08 32.61
C GLU A 228 3.69 9.34 33.48
N VAL A 229 4.78 9.64 34.19
CA VAL A 229 4.97 10.92 34.90
C VAL A 229 5.68 11.94 34.01
N CYS A 230 6.49 11.46 33.09
CA CYS A 230 7.26 12.20 32.10
C CYS A 230 7.50 11.31 30.88
N ASP A 231 7.92 11.88 29.75
CA ASP A 231 8.39 11.12 28.59
C ASP A 231 9.57 11.84 27.93
N GLY A 232 10.76 11.22 27.98
CA GLY A 232 11.97 11.78 27.39
C GLY A 232 12.28 13.16 27.96
N THR A 233 12.14 14.21 27.15
CA THR A 233 12.33 15.61 27.57
C THR A 233 11.03 16.31 27.98
N ASN A 234 9.88 15.67 27.80
CA ASN A 234 8.59 16.16 28.25
C ASN A 234 8.39 15.82 29.72
N LEU A 235 8.75 16.75 30.61
CA LEU A 235 8.69 16.58 32.06
C LEU A 235 7.42 17.17 32.70
N ALA A 236 6.34 17.32 31.94
CA ALA A 236 5.11 18.01 32.38
C ALA A 236 5.35 19.45 32.89
N GLY A 237 6.40 20.12 32.40
CA GLY A 237 6.80 21.46 32.85
C GLY A 237 7.56 21.50 34.18
N GLN A 238 7.95 20.34 34.73
CA GLN A 238 8.80 20.27 35.91
C GLN A 238 10.23 20.67 35.57
N THR A 239 10.80 21.56 36.38
CA THR A 239 12.23 21.92 36.40
C THR A 239 12.82 21.61 37.77
N CYS A 240 14.14 21.54 37.86
CA CYS A 240 14.83 21.38 39.13
C CYS A 240 14.42 22.46 40.14
N GLU A 241 14.29 23.72 39.70
CA GLU A 241 13.84 24.83 40.55
C GLU A 241 12.39 24.65 41.03
N SER A 242 11.49 24.18 40.14
CA SER A 242 10.09 23.91 40.54
C SER A 242 9.96 22.77 41.54
N LEU A 243 10.98 21.89 41.59
CA LEU A 243 11.09 20.77 42.51
C LEU A 243 11.90 21.10 43.76
N GLY A 244 12.34 22.34 43.96
CA GLY A 244 13.04 22.78 45.18
C GLY A 244 14.57 22.75 45.12
N TYR A 245 15.17 22.55 43.95
CA TYR A 245 16.64 22.64 43.77
C TYR A 245 17.06 24.06 43.37
N HIS A 246 17.84 24.72 44.23
CA HIS A 246 18.12 26.16 44.11
C HIS A 246 19.19 26.54 43.08
N GLN A 247 20.10 25.63 42.73
CA GLN A 247 21.07 25.88 41.65
C GLN A 247 20.54 25.45 40.27
N GLY A 248 19.28 25.00 40.21
CA GLY A 248 18.65 24.53 38.98
C GLY A 248 19.27 23.23 38.50
N GLY A 249 19.55 23.15 37.20
CA GLY A 249 20.09 21.95 36.54
C GLY A 249 19.14 21.40 35.49
N GLU A 250 19.43 20.17 35.04
CA GLU A 250 18.61 19.49 34.04
C GLU A 250 17.96 18.27 34.69
N ALA A 251 16.65 18.35 34.92
CA ALA A 251 15.86 17.18 35.28
C ALA A 251 15.73 16.29 34.04
N GLY A 252 15.81 14.98 34.23
CA GLY A 252 15.56 13.98 33.21
C GLY A 252 14.26 13.22 33.47
N CYS A 253 13.89 12.37 32.52
CA CYS A 253 12.88 11.34 32.73
C CYS A 253 13.56 9.99 32.91
N ALA A 254 13.13 9.20 33.89
CA ALA A 254 13.64 7.85 34.07
C ALA A 254 13.31 6.99 32.83
N PRO A 255 14.11 5.95 32.50
CA PRO A 255 13.89 5.12 31.32
C PRO A 255 12.56 4.36 31.28
N ASP A 256 11.90 4.21 32.43
CA ASP A 256 10.60 3.58 32.59
C ASP A 256 9.45 4.60 32.69
N CYS A 257 9.75 5.91 32.56
CA CYS A 257 8.80 7.02 32.63
C CYS A 257 7.97 7.11 33.93
N HIS A 258 8.27 6.31 34.96
CA HIS A 258 7.53 6.28 36.23
C HIS A 258 8.04 7.29 37.25
N ALA A 259 9.17 7.95 36.96
CA ALA A 259 9.75 8.97 37.82
C ALA A 259 10.59 9.97 37.01
N LEU A 260 10.80 11.15 37.58
CA LEU A 260 11.81 12.08 37.11
C LEU A 260 13.19 11.62 37.57
N ASP A 261 14.17 11.67 36.68
CA ASP A 261 15.58 11.52 37.02
C ASP A 261 16.13 12.87 37.49
N LEU A 262 16.32 13.01 38.79
CA LEU A 262 16.80 14.24 39.42
C LEU A 262 18.32 14.27 39.57
N SER A 263 19.06 13.30 39.03
CA SER A 263 20.51 13.23 39.16
C SER A 263 21.25 14.40 38.47
N GLY A 264 20.60 15.05 37.50
CA GLY A 264 21.09 16.26 36.83
C GLY A 264 20.68 17.57 37.51
N CYS A 265 19.87 17.53 38.57
CA CYS A 265 19.57 18.68 39.40
C CYS A 265 20.76 19.01 40.31
N LEU A 266 21.08 20.29 40.40
CA LEU A 266 22.24 20.82 41.10
C LEU A 266 21.79 21.65 42.31
N GLY A 267 22.64 21.68 43.34
CA GLY A 267 22.34 22.38 44.59
C GLY A 267 21.65 21.51 45.63
N GLY A 268 21.27 22.14 46.73
CA GLY A 268 20.57 21.53 47.84
C GLY A 268 19.07 21.53 47.62
N PHE A 269 18.37 20.63 48.31
CA PHE A 269 16.92 20.56 48.30
C PHE A 269 16.39 21.25 49.54
N CYS A 270 15.59 22.31 49.36
CA CYS A 270 14.98 23.00 50.48
C CYS A 270 13.95 22.12 51.20
N GLY A 271 14.12 22.00 52.52
CA GLY A 271 13.37 21.09 53.37
C GLY A 271 14.01 19.71 53.53
N ASP A 272 15.29 19.53 53.17
CA ASP A 272 16.07 18.31 53.46
C ASP A 272 16.73 18.33 54.85
N THR A 273 16.52 19.40 55.62
CA THR A 273 17.02 19.62 57.00
C THR A 273 18.53 19.85 57.10
N VAL A 274 19.22 20.07 55.98
CA VAL A 274 20.66 20.27 55.93
C VAL A 274 20.95 21.50 55.07
N VAL A 275 21.39 22.62 55.68
CA VAL A 275 21.79 23.83 54.91
C VAL A 275 22.92 23.48 53.94
N ASN A 276 22.57 23.33 52.66
CA ASN A 276 23.50 22.89 51.64
C ASN A 276 23.17 23.49 50.26
N GLY A 277 24.11 23.31 49.33
CA GLY A 277 23.93 23.61 47.91
C GLY A 277 23.21 24.92 47.54
N GLY A 278 23.49 26.03 48.23
CA GLY A 278 22.99 27.37 47.89
C GLY A 278 21.86 27.88 48.80
N GLU A 279 21.40 27.07 49.74
CA GLU A 279 20.47 27.47 50.80
C GLU A 279 21.15 28.44 51.79
N GLU A 280 20.41 29.45 52.25
CA GLU A 280 20.87 30.35 53.32
C GLU A 280 20.46 29.84 54.71
N CYS A 281 19.40 29.03 54.77
CA CYS A 281 18.81 28.47 55.98
C CYS A 281 17.97 27.22 55.66
N GLU A 282 17.66 26.45 56.69
CA GLU A 282 16.75 25.31 56.63
C GLU A 282 15.85 25.23 57.86
N GLU A 283 14.54 25.40 57.69
CA GLU A 283 13.57 25.49 58.79
C GLU A 283 14.02 26.44 59.93
N ASN A 284 14.55 25.89 61.02
CA ASN A 284 15.07 26.63 62.18
C ASN A 284 16.61 26.74 62.20
N ASP A 285 17.31 26.04 61.32
CA ASP A 285 18.74 26.19 61.10
C ASP A 285 18.99 27.40 60.19
N LEU A 286 19.16 28.57 60.79
CA LEU A 286 19.37 29.83 60.08
C LEU A 286 20.81 30.01 59.58
N GLY A 287 21.60 28.93 59.47
CA GLY A 287 23.00 29.00 59.05
C GLY A 287 23.90 29.79 60.01
N GLY A 288 23.45 29.99 61.25
CA GLY A 288 24.10 30.84 62.27
C GLY A 288 23.76 32.34 62.17
N HIS A 289 22.92 32.76 61.23
CA HIS A 289 22.54 34.15 61.04
C HIS A 289 21.52 34.64 62.09
N SER A 290 21.55 35.95 62.36
CA SER A 290 20.55 36.65 63.18
C SER A 290 20.28 38.07 62.69
N CYS A 291 19.13 38.66 63.03
CA CYS A 291 18.80 40.04 62.66
C CYS A 291 19.91 41.03 63.07
N VAL A 292 20.48 40.87 64.27
CA VAL A 292 21.51 41.77 64.81
C VAL A 292 22.82 41.67 64.02
N GLU A 293 23.19 40.45 63.60
CA GLU A 293 24.38 40.24 62.78
C GLU A 293 24.23 40.85 61.38
N LEU A 294 23.03 40.75 60.79
CA LEU A 294 22.71 41.33 59.48
C LEU A 294 22.50 42.85 59.52
N GLY A 295 22.66 43.49 60.68
CA GLY A 295 22.65 44.95 60.83
C GLY A 295 21.30 45.55 61.25
N TYR A 296 20.32 44.73 61.62
CA TYR A 296 19.04 45.17 62.18
C TYR A 296 19.13 45.36 63.70
N LEU A 297 18.25 46.17 64.29
CA LEU A 297 18.31 46.50 65.72
C LEU A 297 17.88 45.35 66.65
N SER A 298 16.84 44.62 66.25
CA SER A 298 16.23 43.49 66.97
C SER A 298 15.19 42.82 66.07
N GLY A 299 14.78 41.58 66.35
CA GLY A 299 13.73 40.92 65.60
C GLY A 299 13.85 39.40 65.69
N GLU A 300 12.94 38.70 65.00
CA GLU A 300 13.00 37.25 64.80
C GLU A 300 13.28 36.99 63.31
N LEU A 301 14.42 36.36 63.03
CA LEU A 301 14.80 35.92 61.70
C LEU A 301 14.17 34.55 61.45
N THR A 302 13.51 34.37 60.32
CA THR A 302 12.90 33.08 59.94
C THR A 302 13.43 32.61 58.60
N CYS A 303 13.32 31.32 58.32
CA CYS A 303 13.63 30.78 57.00
C CYS A 303 12.37 30.76 56.13
N ALA A 304 12.43 31.35 54.94
CA ALA A 304 11.34 31.29 53.98
C ALA A 304 11.23 29.89 53.35
N GLY A 305 10.08 29.59 52.72
CA GLY A 305 9.85 28.30 52.05
C GLY A 305 10.68 28.07 50.78
N ASP A 306 11.51 29.04 50.39
CA ASP A 306 12.52 28.94 49.33
C ASP A 306 13.95 28.94 49.89
N CYS A 307 14.12 28.63 51.18
CA CYS A 307 15.39 28.53 51.89
C CYS A 307 16.27 29.79 51.80
N THR A 308 15.61 30.94 51.62
CA THR A 308 16.20 32.27 51.81
C THR A 308 15.87 32.81 53.20
N LEU A 309 16.73 33.68 53.73
CA LEU A 309 16.45 34.34 55.00
C LEU A 309 15.29 35.33 54.86
N ASP A 310 14.20 35.12 55.60
CA ASP A 310 13.07 36.04 55.70
C ASP A 310 13.36 37.11 56.76
N LEU A 311 13.66 38.32 56.28
CA LEU A 311 13.97 39.49 57.09
C LEU A 311 12.73 40.28 57.53
N SER A 312 11.51 39.85 57.21
CA SER A 312 10.28 40.60 57.52
C SER A 312 9.99 40.72 59.02
N GLY A 313 10.56 39.83 59.84
CA GLY A 313 10.52 39.88 61.31
C GLY A 313 11.69 40.63 61.96
N CYS A 314 12.65 41.09 61.16
CA CYS A 314 13.69 42.06 61.52
C CYS A 314 13.24 43.50 61.15
#